data_AF-A0A425Y147-F1
#
_entry.id   AF-A0A425Y147-F1
#
_cell.length_a   1.000
_cell.length_b   1.000
_cell.length_c   1.000
_cell.angle_alpha   90.00
_cell.angle_beta   90.00
_cell.angle_gamma   90.00
#
_symmetry.space_group_name_H-M   'P 1'
#
loop_
_entity.id
_entity.type
_entity.pdbx_description
1 polymer ?
#
loop_
_entity_poly.entity_id
_entity_poly.type
_entity_poly.pdbx_seq_one_letter_code
_entity_poly.pdbx_strand_id
1 'polypeptide(L)'
;MVDSRKHIELFAGCGGMALGMEAAKFKLFFANELSPMAGETFAYNILGENLQEALENKKSAKNVKWVSSKYDATDLVNRLRENPLDSINRDYTDLKDFENFKEKLIIGDINELLEFFNNNQEVVSQIQKKNIDLLSGGPPCQGFSLAGLRKKDDYKNKLPMSFVKMAALIQPKVILLENVKGITSPFTENGKKHYAWLEVSKAFALNGFVPVCMMLNSKYFGVPQNRPRFILFAFRRDIFDKLLLEESLNEILNISEGFYNKVVASEKELEKITIKDFKYYNIEDESEYFNGNVLPEIITEKGEFISASSAIDDISNPSKKYKFKNIKADYSLKLAEHFINKDYLENGLLKNHEERNHGKLVKERFKIYQAISNLNNGLQVNAYRLITNKVINAEDEEEVLNALKQFKFGIKGEIRFKSNKELRAYISERSTRKHSQRALQIKEPAPAQLTIPDDVCHYKETRTLTVREMARFQSFPDWFVFRSKVTTGGNMRRFEVPQYTQVGNAVPPLLAEVLGKTISKLLDKIDE
;
A
#
# COMPACT_ATOMS: atom_id res chain seq x y z
N MET A 1 33.12 -0.25 4.42
CA MET A 1 31.81 -0.70 4.92
C MET A 1 30.98 0.56 5.07
N VAL A 2 30.05 0.83 4.17
CA VAL A 2 29.09 1.93 4.38
C VAL A 2 28.20 1.48 5.54
N ASP A 3 28.17 2.27 6.62
CA ASP A 3 27.26 2.00 7.72
C ASP A 3 25.84 1.90 7.18
N SER A 4 25.11 0.86 7.59
CA SER A 4 23.73 0.65 7.15
C SER A 4 22.87 1.87 7.49
N ARG A 5 22.20 2.44 6.49
CA ARG A 5 21.31 3.60 6.63
C ARG A 5 20.16 3.29 7.59
N LYS A 6 19.72 4.27 8.37
CA LYS A 6 18.64 4.12 9.36
C LYS A 6 17.34 4.69 8.82
N HIS A 7 16.23 3.97 8.98
CA HIS A 7 14.92 4.51 8.65
C HIS A 7 13.92 4.44 9.80
N ILE A 8 13.01 5.41 9.85
CA ILE A 8 11.78 5.36 10.63
C ILE A 8 10.61 5.14 9.67
N GLU A 9 9.64 4.33 10.06
CA GLU A 9 8.42 4.10 9.28
C GLU A 9 7.17 4.48 10.06
N LEU A 10 6.42 5.45 9.57
CA LEU A 10 5.12 5.85 10.11
C LEU A 10 4.00 5.20 9.31
N PHE A 11 2.88 4.87 9.96
CA PHE A 11 1.76 4.18 9.31
C PHE A 11 2.19 2.84 8.68
N ALA A 12 3.00 2.08 9.42
CA ALA A 12 3.73 0.93 8.89
C ALA A 12 2.84 -0.22 8.36
N GLY A 13 1.58 -0.26 8.79
CA GLY A 13 0.64 -1.31 8.42
C GLY A 13 1.20 -2.68 8.78
N CYS A 14 1.16 -3.61 7.83
CA CYS A 14 1.70 -4.95 8.03
C CYS A 14 3.21 -5.06 7.74
N GLY A 15 3.89 -4.00 7.28
CA GLY A 15 5.33 -4.00 7.02
C GLY A 15 5.77 -4.25 5.58
N GLY A 16 4.90 -3.97 4.59
CA GLY A 16 5.28 -4.09 3.18
C GLY A 16 6.39 -3.12 2.76
N MET A 17 6.34 -1.87 3.24
CA MET A 17 7.41 -0.89 3.03
C MET A 17 8.68 -1.30 3.77
N ALA A 18 8.57 -1.64 5.07
CA ALA A 18 9.70 -2.09 5.89
C ALA A 18 10.49 -3.25 5.26
N LEU A 19 9.80 -4.28 4.73
CA LEU A 19 10.45 -5.41 4.07
C LEU A 19 11.26 -4.97 2.84
N GLY A 20 10.74 -4.03 2.05
CA GLY A 20 11.49 -3.45 0.93
C GLY A 20 12.67 -2.59 1.38
N MET A 21 12.50 -1.81 2.44
CA MET A 21 13.59 -0.99 3.00
C MET A 21 14.74 -1.85 3.54
N GLU A 22 14.43 -2.96 4.20
CA GLU A 22 15.43 -3.95 4.64
C GLU A 22 16.19 -4.55 3.45
N ALA A 23 15.47 -4.92 2.37
CA ALA A 23 16.10 -5.39 1.13
C ALA A 23 17.01 -4.32 0.49
N ALA A 24 16.64 -3.05 0.62
CA ALA A 24 17.45 -1.89 0.24
C ALA A 24 18.56 -1.54 1.26
N LYS A 25 18.81 -2.40 2.25
CA LYS A 25 19.86 -2.28 3.28
C LYS A 25 19.67 -1.15 4.29
N PHE A 26 18.44 -0.63 4.43
CA PHE A 26 18.10 0.18 5.59
C PHE A 26 17.89 -0.69 6.83
N LYS A 27 18.30 -0.18 7.99
CA LYS A 27 17.96 -0.73 9.29
C LYS A 27 16.83 0.06 9.91
N LEU A 28 15.81 -0.64 10.37
CA LEU A 28 14.70 -0.05 11.08
C LEU A 28 15.18 0.56 12.40
N PHE A 29 14.98 1.86 12.56
CA PHE A 29 15.19 2.54 13.83
C PHE A 29 13.95 2.40 14.71
N PHE A 30 12.77 2.79 14.24
CA PHE A 30 11.48 2.38 14.81
C PHE A 30 10.37 2.47 13.76
N ALA A 31 9.27 1.76 14.00
CA ALA A 31 8.04 1.90 13.22
C ALA A 31 6.87 2.37 14.11
N ASN A 32 5.89 3.07 13.54
CA ASN A 32 4.63 3.40 14.19
C ASN A 32 3.43 2.87 13.38
N GLU A 33 2.49 2.22 14.06
CA GLU A 33 1.26 1.71 13.46
C GLU A 33 0.07 1.89 14.41
N LEU A 34 -1.05 2.39 13.90
CA LEU A 34 -2.24 2.61 14.72
C LEU A 34 -2.89 1.29 15.16
N SER A 35 -2.97 0.30 14.26
CA SER A 35 -3.72 -0.94 14.48
C SER A 35 -2.87 -2.03 15.13
N PRO A 36 -3.27 -2.55 16.31
CA PRO A 36 -2.61 -3.72 16.88
C PRO A 36 -2.66 -4.96 15.99
N MET A 37 -3.70 -5.12 15.15
CA MET A 37 -3.84 -6.26 14.24
C MET A 37 -2.82 -6.24 13.09
N ALA A 38 -2.53 -5.05 12.56
CA ALA A 38 -1.47 -4.89 11.56
C ALA A 38 -0.10 -4.97 12.23
N GLY A 39 0.04 -4.38 13.42
CA GLY A 39 1.25 -4.48 14.24
C GLY A 39 1.62 -5.91 14.62
N GLU A 40 0.66 -6.80 14.88
CA GLU A 40 0.91 -8.24 15.11
C GLU A 40 1.60 -8.89 13.91
N THR A 41 1.20 -8.49 12.70
CA THR A 41 1.80 -8.98 11.45
C THR A 41 3.18 -8.39 11.22
N PHE A 42 3.34 -7.09 11.48
CA PHE A 42 4.64 -6.43 11.39
C PHE A 42 5.64 -7.06 12.36
N ALA A 43 5.27 -7.25 13.63
CA ALA A 43 6.11 -7.83 14.67
C ALA A 43 6.59 -9.24 14.29
N TYR A 44 5.68 -10.07 13.77
CA TYR A 44 6.00 -11.44 13.37
C TYR A 44 7.01 -11.51 12.22
N ASN A 45 6.83 -10.68 11.18
CA ASN A 45 7.62 -10.79 9.95
C ASN A 45 8.88 -9.92 9.93
N ILE A 46 8.83 -8.73 10.55
CA ILE A 46 9.92 -7.74 10.50
C ILE A 46 10.78 -7.80 11.77
N LEU A 47 10.16 -8.00 12.93
CA LEU A 47 10.88 -8.01 14.23
C LEU A 47 11.19 -9.41 14.74
N GLY A 48 10.73 -10.45 14.03
CA GLY A 48 10.87 -11.85 14.46
C GLY A 48 10.17 -12.16 15.79
N GLU A 49 9.18 -11.36 16.18
CA GLU A 49 8.48 -11.50 17.47
C GLU A 49 7.09 -12.11 17.29
N ASN A 50 6.90 -13.31 17.82
CA ASN A 50 5.61 -14.00 17.83
C ASN A 50 4.77 -13.60 19.06
N LEU A 51 3.93 -12.58 18.90
CA LEU A 51 3.08 -12.09 20.00
C LEU A 51 2.05 -13.11 20.51
N GLN A 52 1.64 -14.06 19.66
CA GLN A 52 0.72 -15.14 20.06
C GLN A 52 1.42 -16.13 21.00
N GLU A 53 2.69 -16.45 20.74
CA GLU A 53 3.50 -17.28 21.64
C GLU A 53 3.81 -16.55 22.95
N ALA A 54 4.08 -15.24 22.90
CA ALA A 54 4.23 -14.43 24.12
C ALA A 54 2.96 -14.49 24.98
N LEU A 55 1.80 -14.37 24.36
CA LEU A 55 0.48 -14.47 24.99
C LEU A 55 0.24 -15.84 25.63
N GLU A 56 0.53 -16.93 24.91
CA GLU A 56 0.40 -18.32 25.43
C GLU A 56 1.29 -18.56 26.65
N ASN A 57 2.47 -17.93 26.68
CA ASN A 57 3.42 -18.02 27.79
C ASN A 57 3.24 -16.95 28.87
N LYS A 58 2.17 -16.13 28.81
CA LYS A 58 1.91 -15.00 29.73
C LYS A 58 3.09 -14.02 29.85
N LYS A 59 3.79 -13.77 28.74
CA LYS A 59 4.90 -12.81 28.64
C LYS A 59 4.41 -11.52 27.97
N SER A 60 5.04 -10.39 28.31
CA SER A 60 4.82 -9.12 27.62
C SER A 60 5.59 -9.04 26.30
N ALA A 61 5.21 -8.09 25.44
CA ALA A 61 5.91 -7.84 24.18
C ALA A 61 7.29 -7.19 24.43
N LYS A 62 8.32 -7.78 23.85
CA LYS A 62 9.72 -7.35 23.92
C LYS A 62 10.01 -6.23 22.94
N ASN A 63 9.63 -6.39 21.68
CA ASN A 63 9.96 -5.46 20.59
C ASN A 63 8.77 -4.59 20.15
N VAL A 64 7.58 -4.88 20.66
CA VAL A 64 6.40 -4.04 20.47
C VAL A 64 6.09 -3.23 21.73
N LYS A 65 5.77 -1.95 21.55
CA LYS A 65 5.44 -0.99 22.60
C LYS A 65 4.15 -0.27 22.24
N TRP A 66 3.33 0.05 23.23
CA TRP A 66 2.12 0.84 23.06
C TRP A 66 2.33 2.28 23.52
N VAL A 67 1.94 3.24 22.69
CA VAL A 67 1.88 4.66 23.08
C VAL A 67 0.88 4.82 24.23
N SER A 68 -0.28 4.20 24.10
CA SER A 68 -1.34 4.15 25.09
C SER A 68 -2.18 2.86 24.91
N SER A 69 -2.81 2.38 25.98
CA SER A 69 -3.74 1.26 25.96
C SER A 69 -4.65 1.29 27.19
N LYS A 70 -5.85 0.70 27.06
CA LYS A 70 -6.74 0.39 28.18
C LYS A 70 -6.23 -0.71 29.11
N TYR A 71 -5.26 -1.50 28.64
CA TYR A 71 -4.81 -2.72 29.29
C TYR A 71 -3.32 -2.63 29.63
N ASP A 72 -2.91 -3.24 30.74
CA ASP A 72 -1.51 -3.28 31.14
C ASP A 72 -0.66 -4.16 30.19
N ALA A 73 0.66 -4.08 30.32
CA ALA A 73 1.60 -4.73 29.41
C ALA A 73 1.56 -6.27 29.41
N THR A 74 0.92 -6.90 30.41
CA THR A 74 0.78 -8.36 30.49
C THR A 74 -0.49 -8.86 29.80
N ASP A 75 -1.49 -7.99 29.60
CA ASP A 75 -2.75 -8.33 28.92
C ASP A 75 -2.67 -8.12 27.40
N LEU A 76 -1.78 -8.90 26.77
CA LEU A 76 -1.61 -8.89 25.32
C LEU A 76 -2.89 -9.31 24.56
N VAL A 77 -3.74 -10.15 25.18
CA VAL A 77 -4.99 -10.64 24.56
C VAL A 77 -5.85 -9.46 24.18
N ASN A 78 -6.09 -8.56 25.13
CA ASN A 78 -6.94 -7.41 24.90
C ASN A 78 -6.22 -6.29 24.14
N ARG A 79 -4.92 -6.07 24.38
CA ARG A 79 -4.12 -5.10 23.59
C ARG A 79 -4.16 -5.38 22.09
N LEU A 80 -4.09 -6.64 21.67
CA LEU A 80 -4.08 -7.04 20.25
C LEU A 80 -5.44 -6.90 19.55
N ARG A 81 -6.53 -6.69 20.30
CA ARG A 81 -7.89 -6.58 19.78
C ARG A 81 -8.56 -5.26 20.17
N GLU A 82 -7.81 -4.37 20.80
CA GLU A 82 -8.26 -3.06 21.21
C GLU A 82 -8.69 -2.22 20.00
N ASN A 83 -9.77 -1.45 20.16
CA ASN A 83 -10.17 -0.45 19.17
C ASN A 83 -9.29 0.79 19.34
N PRO A 84 -8.37 1.10 18.41
CA PRO A 84 -7.46 2.23 18.55
C PRO A 84 -8.15 3.59 18.37
N LEU A 85 -9.42 3.62 17.94
CA LEU A 85 -10.19 4.87 17.80
C LEU A 85 -11.00 5.21 19.06
N ASP A 86 -10.94 4.37 20.10
CA ASP A 86 -11.59 4.61 21.37
C ASP A 86 -10.59 5.21 22.37
N SER A 87 -10.79 6.47 22.72
CA SER A 87 -9.89 7.27 23.57
C SER A 87 -10.20 7.17 25.07
N ILE A 88 -11.22 6.43 25.49
CA ILE A 88 -11.64 6.39 26.90
C ILE A 88 -10.70 5.48 27.72
N ASN A 89 -10.20 5.95 28.87
CA ASN A 89 -9.44 5.16 29.86
C ASN A 89 -8.19 4.44 29.28
N ARG A 90 -7.38 5.10 28.43
CA ARG A 90 -6.14 4.54 27.86
C ARG A 90 -4.90 4.89 28.69
N ASP A 91 -4.90 4.57 29.97
CA ASP A 91 -3.89 5.10 30.92
C ASP A 91 -2.55 4.34 30.91
N TYR A 92 -2.45 3.20 30.21
CA TYR A 92 -1.23 2.39 30.18
C TYR A 92 -0.35 2.74 28.98
N THR A 93 0.89 3.17 29.24
CA THR A 93 1.92 3.38 28.23
C THR A 93 3.15 2.50 28.48
N ASP A 94 3.78 2.03 27.41
CA ASP A 94 5.07 1.34 27.49
C ASP A 94 6.25 2.30 27.23
N LEU A 95 5.98 3.55 26.83
CA LEU A 95 6.99 4.53 26.48
C LEU A 95 7.48 5.28 27.72
N LYS A 96 8.79 5.22 27.95
CA LYS A 96 9.46 5.85 29.09
C LYS A 96 10.69 6.62 28.66
N ASP A 97 11.49 6.00 27.82
CA ASP A 97 12.79 6.50 27.41
C ASP A 97 13.11 6.15 25.96
N PHE A 98 14.27 6.60 25.52
CA PHE A 98 14.80 6.38 24.18
C PHE A 98 15.02 4.91 23.80
N GLU A 99 15.30 4.02 24.76
CA GLU A 99 15.51 2.60 24.47
C GLU A 99 14.23 1.91 24.00
N ASN A 100 13.07 2.50 24.29
CA ASN A 100 11.78 1.98 23.82
C ASN A 100 11.53 2.21 22.33
N PHE A 101 12.43 2.90 21.62
CA PHE A 101 12.34 3.13 20.19
C PHE A 101 13.26 2.23 19.37
N LYS A 102 14.47 1.94 19.84
CA LYS A 102 15.49 1.24 19.04
C LYS A 102 15.05 -0.16 18.58
N GLU A 103 14.87 -0.30 17.27
CA GLU A 103 14.42 -1.52 16.59
C GLU A 103 13.07 -2.01 17.13
N LYS A 104 12.16 -1.06 17.42
CA LYS A 104 10.83 -1.34 17.98
C LYS A 104 9.70 -0.96 17.05
N LEU A 105 8.57 -1.63 17.24
CA LEU A 105 7.27 -1.19 16.72
C LEU A 105 6.50 -0.49 17.83
N ILE A 106 6.03 0.72 17.54
CA ILE A 106 5.25 1.56 18.43
C ILE A 106 3.79 1.57 17.96
N ILE A 107 2.93 0.83 18.66
CA ILE A 107 1.49 0.75 18.39
C ILE A 107 0.77 1.93 19.04
N GLY A 108 0.02 2.68 18.25
CA GLY A 108 -0.81 3.77 18.75
C GLY A 108 -0.92 4.95 17.77
N ASP A 109 -1.71 5.94 18.18
CA ASP A 109 -1.95 7.16 17.41
C ASP A 109 -0.66 7.98 17.27
N ILE A 110 -0.33 8.40 16.05
CA ILE A 110 0.80 9.27 15.78
C ILE A 110 0.71 10.61 16.54
N ASN A 111 -0.50 11.12 16.80
CA ASN A 111 -0.70 12.36 17.54
C ASN A 111 -0.37 12.21 19.02
N GLU A 112 -0.72 11.07 19.63
CA GLU A 112 -0.30 10.74 21.00
C GLU A 112 1.22 10.54 21.06
N LEU A 113 1.81 9.94 20.02
CA LEU A 113 3.26 9.81 19.93
C LEU A 113 3.96 11.18 19.79
N LEU A 114 3.38 12.10 19.02
CA LEU A 114 3.86 13.49 18.94
C LEU A 114 3.75 14.20 20.29
N GLU A 115 2.66 13.99 21.03
CA GLU A 115 2.49 14.53 22.38
C GLU A 115 3.57 13.99 23.33
N PHE A 116 3.83 12.68 23.30
CA PHE A 116 4.93 12.07 24.04
C PHE A 116 6.27 12.74 23.71
N PHE A 117 6.59 12.93 22.44
CA PHE A 117 7.83 13.59 22.04
C PHE A 117 7.90 15.06 22.47
N ASN A 118 6.80 15.80 22.37
CA ASN A 118 6.74 17.19 22.83
C ASN A 118 7.03 17.31 24.33
N ASN A 119 6.54 16.35 25.12
CA ASN A 119 6.76 16.28 26.57
C ASN A 119 8.13 15.69 26.95
N ASN A 120 8.85 15.05 26.02
CA ASN A 120 10.11 14.35 26.26
C ASN A 120 11.19 14.78 25.26
N GLN A 121 11.55 16.07 25.27
CA GLN A 121 12.53 16.66 24.34
C GLN A 121 13.92 15.99 24.37
N GLU A 122 14.31 15.40 25.50
CA GLU A 122 15.54 14.63 25.59
C GLU A 122 15.52 13.42 24.65
N VAL A 123 14.40 12.69 24.58
CA VAL A 123 14.24 11.54 23.67
C VAL A 123 14.37 11.99 22.23
N VAL A 124 13.71 13.11 21.86
CA VAL A 124 13.82 13.68 20.50
C VAL A 124 15.27 14.03 20.18
N SER A 125 15.97 14.69 21.09
CA SER A 125 17.38 15.05 20.93
C SER A 125 18.27 13.81 20.74
N GLN A 126 17.98 12.72 21.46
CA GLN A 126 18.70 11.45 21.30
C GLN A 126 18.41 10.77 19.96
N ILE A 127 17.18 10.86 19.44
CA ILE A 127 16.82 10.38 18.10
C ILE A 127 17.50 11.21 17.01
N GLN A 128 17.48 12.55 17.11
CA GLN A 128 18.16 13.44 16.16
C GLN A 128 19.66 13.13 16.08
N LYS A 129 20.31 12.85 17.22
CA LYS A 129 21.72 12.41 17.27
C LYS A 129 22.00 11.08 16.55
N LYS A 130 20.97 10.27 16.25
CA LYS A 130 21.14 9.06 15.43
C LYS A 130 21.24 9.34 13.94
N ASN A 131 21.00 10.59 13.52
CA ASN A 131 21.08 11.06 12.13
C ASN A 131 20.28 10.16 11.19
N ILE A 132 18.96 10.15 11.36
CA ILE A 132 18.05 9.29 10.60
C ILE A 132 18.15 9.64 9.11
N ASP A 133 18.43 8.63 8.28
CA ASP A 133 18.57 8.83 6.84
C ASP A 133 17.21 8.95 6.15
N LEU A 134 16.23 8.16 6.60
CA LEU A 134 14.92 8.09 5.96
C LEU A 134 13.77 8.12 6.98
N LEU A 135 12.78 8.98 6.76
CA LEU A 135 11.45 8.86 7.36
C LEU A 135 10.45 8.49 6.26
N SER A 136 9.80 7.35 6.39
CA SER A 136 8.87 6.82 5.38
C SER A 136 7.45 6.65 5.92
N GLY A 137 6.44 6.65 5.05
CA GLY A 137 5.10 6.21 5.42
C GLY A 137 4.00 6.62 4.45
N GLY A 138 2.80 6.05 4.65
CA GLY A 138 1.63 6.27 3.81
C GLY A 138 0.42 6.83 4.57
N PRO A 139 0.44 8.11 5.00
CA PRO A 139 -0.69 8.70 5.69
C PRO A 139 -1.92 8.76 4.76
N PRO A 140 -3.14 8.52 5.26
CA PRO A 140 -4.34 8.78 4.45
C PRO A 140 -4.47 10.28 4.18
N CYS A 141 -4.55 10.66 2.90
CA CYS A 141 -4.47 12.07 2.45
C CYS A 141 -5.74 12.61 1.77
N GLN A 142 -6.91 12.01 2.01
CA GLN A 142 -8.15 12.42 1.33
C GLN A 142 -8.60 13.82 1.82
N GLY A 143 -8.46 14.85 0.98
CA GLY A 143 -8.98 16.19 1.28
C GLY A 143 -8.11 17.09 2.16
N PHE A 144 -6.79 16.84 2.22
CA PHE A 144 -5.84 17.71 2.92
C PHE A 144 -5.68 19.09 2.25
N SER A 145 -5.70 20.16 3.06
CA SER A 145 -5.55 21.57 2.66
C SER A 145 -4.87 22.39 3.77
N LEU A 146 -3.85 23.20 3.45
CA LEU A 146 -3.24 24.13 4.43
C LEU A 146 -4.15 25.32 4.74
N ALA A 147 -4.96 25.75 3.77
CA ALA A 147 -5.86 26.89 3.90
C ALA A 147 -7.07 26.63 4.81
N GLY A 148 -7.36 25.35 5.12
CA GLY A 148 -8.35 24.87 6.09
C GLY A 148 -9.80 25.34 5.90
N LEU A 149 -10.74 24.42 5.62
CA LEU A 149 -12.07 24.26 6.29
C LEU A 149 -13.05 23.36 5.50
N ARG A 150 -12.76 22.05 5.41
CA ARG A 150 -13.82 21.01 5.32
C ARG A 150 -13.67 19.99 6.44
N LYS A 151 -14.78 19.77 7.17
CA LYS A 151 -14.95 18.98 8.41
C LYS A 151 -13.68 18.86 9.27
N LYS A 152 -13.51 19.82 10.20
CA LYS A 152 -12.55 19.74 11.33
C LYS A 152 -12.62 18.42 12.13
N ASP A 153 -13.68 17.63 11.93
CA ASP A 153 -14.00 16.42 12.68
C ASP A 153 -13.54 15.10 12.04
N ASP A 154 -13.04 15.08 10.78
CA ASP A 154 -12.44 13.84 10.26
C ASP A 154 -10.97 13.75 10.66
N TYR A 155 -10.70 12.90 11.65
CA TYR A 155 -9.38 12.55 12.15
C TYR A 155 -8.36 12.29 11.02
N LYS A 156 -8.79 11.64 9.91
CA LYS A 156 -7.90 11.26 8.82
C LYS A 156 -7.31 12.46 8.08
N ASN A 157 -8.01 13.60 8.05
CA ASN A 157 -7.56 14.80 7.34
C ASN A 157 -6.40 15.50 8.07
N LYS A 158 -6.15 15.15 9.33
CA LYS A 158 -5.06 15.70 10.16
C LYS A 158 -3.76 14.91 10.03
N LEU A 159 -3.84 13.63 9.64
CA LEU A 159 -2.71 12.71 9.59
C LEU A 159 -1.55 13.14 8.67
N PRO A 160 -1.78 13.77 7.51
CA PRO A 160 -0.69 14.30 6.70
C PRO A 160 0.09 15.39 7.44
N MET A 161 -0.60 16.24 8.21
CA MET A 161 0.05 17.25 9.05
C MET A 161 0.82 16.61 10.21
N SER A 162 0.28 15.56 10.83
CA SER A 162 0.98 14.81 11.88
C SER A 162 2.27 14.18 11.35
N PHE A 163 2.26 13.67 10.11
CA PHE A 163 3.47 13.22 9.41
C PHE A 163 4.48 14.36 9.28
N VAL A 164 4.07 15.52 8.75
CA VAL A 164 4.95 16.68 8.57
C VAL A 164 5.53 17.15 9.90
N LYS A 165 4.73 17.19 10.97
CA LYS A 165 5.20 17.53 12.33
C LYS A 165 6.22 16.54 12.86
N MET A 166 6.02 15.23 12.63
CA MET A 166 7.00 14.22 13.01
C MET A 166 8.31 14.43 12.26
N ALA A 167 8.24 14.69 10.96
CA ALA A 167 9.42 15.01 10.15
C ALA A 167 10.15 16.27 10.66
N ALA A 168 9.41 17.32 11.01
CA ALA A 168 9.96 18.56 11.54
C ALA A 168 10.66 18.35 12.90
N LEU A 169 10.16 17.45 13.75
CA LEU A 169 10.81 17.08 15.02
C LEU A 169 12.05 16.21 14.80
N ILE A 170 11.98 15.22 13.93
CA ILE A 170 13.05 14.21 13.75
C ILE A 170 14.18 14.72 12.84
N GLN A 171 13.87 15.62 11.89
CA GLN A 171 14.80 16.16 10.91
C GLN A 171 15.60 15.07 10.14
N PRO A 172 14.93 14.08 9.50
CA PRO A 172 15.60 13.04 8.72
C PRO A 172 16.31 13.65 7.49
N LYS A 173 17.29 12.95 6.89
CA LYS A 173 17.91 13.41 5.63
C LYS A 173 16.91 13.43 4.48
N VAL A 174 16.10 12.39 4.36
CA VAL A 174 15.09 12.22 3.30
C VAL A 174 13.76 11.75 3.90
N ILE A 175 12.68 12.22 3.32
CA ILE A 175 11.32 11.79 3.59
C ILE A 175 10.79 11.05 2.37
N LEU A 176 10.14 9.91 2.58
CA LEU A 176 9.39 9.18 1.57
C LEU A 176 7.91 9.11 1.98
N LEU A 177 7.05 9.80 1.24
CA LEU A 177 5.60 9.69 1.39
C LEU A 177 5.01 8.88 0.23
N GLU A 178 4.29 7.82 0.56
CA GLU A 178 3.49 7.05 -0.40
C GLU A 178 2.01 7.47 -0.31
N ASN A 179 1.34 7.51 -1.46
CA ASN A 179 -0.11 7.63 -1.50
C ASN A 179 -0.75 7.00 -2.74
N VAL A 180 -2.07 6.83 -2.65
CA VAL A 180 -2.88 6.41 -3.80
C VAL A 180 -2.92 7.50 -4.87
N LYS A 181 -3.05 7.09 -6.15
CA LYS A 181 -3.22 8.01 -7.30
C LYS A 181 -4.30 9.09 -7.07
N GLY A 182 -5.34 8.78 -6.29
CA GLY A 182 -6.42 9.71 -5.96
C GLY A 182 -5.97 11.04 -5.34
N ILE A 183 -4.80 11.11 -4.70
CA ILE A 183 -4.25 12.35 -4.13
C ILE A 183 -4.02 13.46 -5.18
N THR A 184 -3.85 13.09 -6.46
CA THR A 184 -3.68 14.05 -7.56
C THR A 184 -5.00 14.60 -8.10
N SER A 185 -6.13 14.03 -7.67
CA SER A 185 -7.45 14.53 -8.07
C SER A 185 -7.78 15.81 -7.29
N PRO A 186 -8.30 16.85 -7.96
CA PRO A 186 -8.69 18.07 -7.28
C PRO A 186 -9.90 17.84 -6.39
N PHE A 187 -9.97 18.57 -5.30
CA PHE A 187 -11.21 18.79 -4.55
C PHE A 187 -11.58 20.27 -4.61
N THR A 188 -12.87 20.56 -4.59
CA THR A 188 -13.39 21.93 -4.65
C THR A 188 -13.77 22.42 -3.27
N GLU A 189 -13.26 23.58 -2.89
CA GLU A 189 -13.56 24.29 -1.65
C GLU A 189 -13.75 25.78 -1.98
N ASN A 190 -14.88 26.36 -1.56
CA ASN A 190 -15.23 27.77 -1.84
C ASN A 190 -15.09 28.17 -3.33
N GLY A 191 -15.44 27.25 -4.24
CA GLY A 191 -15.32 27.45 -5.69
C GLY A 191 -13.91 27.35 -6.26
N LYS A 192 -12.87 27.16 -5.42
CA LYS A 192 -11.48 26.97 -5.81
C LYS A 192 -11.10 25.48 -5.80
N LYS A 193 -10.23 25.09 -6.73
CA LYS A 193 -9.68 23.73 -6.79
C LYS A 193 -8.40 23.67 -5.97
N HIS A 194 -8.34 22.70 -5.07
CA HIS A 194 -7.17 22.37 -4.26
C HIS A 194 -6.69 20.95 -4.58
N TYR A 195 -5.40 20.71 -4.38
CA TYR A 195 -4.76 19.43 -4.68
C TYR A 195 -3.94 18.99 -3.46
N ALA A 196 -4.31 17.86 -2.86
CA ALA A 196 -3.71 17.40 -1.61
C ALA A 196 -2.19 17.18 -1.73
N TRP A 197 -1.71 16.66 -2.87
CA TRP A 197 -0.28 16.46 -3.11
C TRP A 197 0.52 17.77 -3.08
N LEU A 198 -0.04 18.85 -3.64
CA LEU A 198 0.60 20.16 -3.68
C LEU A 198 0.61 20.78 -2.29
N GLU A 199 -0.48 20.66 -1.55
CA GLU A 199 -0.59 21.18 -0.18
C GLU A 199 0.38 20.47 0.76
N VAL A 200 0.55 19.14 0.64
CA VAL A 200 1.57 18.39 1.40
C VAL A 200 2.98 18.83 1.00
N SER A 201 3.23 19.07 -0.30
CA SER A 201 4.52 19.58 -0.78
C SER A 201 4.86 20.95 -0.19
N LYS A 202 3.89 21.87 -0.12
CA LYS A 202 4.06 23.17 0.57
C LYS A 202 4.37 22.98 2.04
N ALA A 203 3.67 22.07 2.73
CA ALA A 203 3.88 21.81 4.14
C ALA A 203 5.31 21.32 4.43
N PHE A 204 5.84 20.42 3.60
CA PHE A 204 7.25 20.00 3.71
C PHE A 204 8.23 21.14 3.42
N ALA A 205 7.98 21.95 2.38
CA ALA A 205 8.82 23.10 2.05
C ALA A 205 8.90 24.12 3.21
N LEU A 206 7.77 24.43 3.85
CA LEU A 206 7.72 25.29 5.04
C LEU A 206 8.47 24.72 6.25
N ASN A 207 8.72 23.40 6.28
CA ASN A 207 9.46 22.72 7.35
C ASN A 207 10.90 22.37 6.93
N GLY A 208 11.44 23.01 5.90
CA GLY A 208 12.85 22.86 5.50
C GLY A 208 13.15 21.66 4.62
N PHE A 209 12.14 21.09 3.96
CA PHE A 209 12.30 19.95 3.06
C PHE A 209 11.91 20.28 1.62
N VAL A 210 12.80 20.03 0.66
CA VAL A 210 12.58 20.27 -0.77
C VAL A 210 11.90 19.05 -1.41
N PRO A 211 10.65 19.17 -1.90
CA PRO A 211 9.91 18.02 -2.41
C PRO A 211 10.23 17.71 -3.88
N VAL A 212 10.24 16.42 -4.23
CA VAL A 212 10.29 15.86 -5.59
C VAL A 212 9.14 14.87 -5.71
N CYS A 213 8.22 15.09 -6.65
CA CYS A 213 6.98 14.32 -6.76
C CYS A 213 6.94 13.47 -8.03
N MET A 214 6.40 12.25 -7.92
CA MET A 214 6.29 11.32 -9.05
C MET A 214 5.05 10.42 -8.95
N MET A 215 4.57 9.93 -10.09
CA MET A 215 3.54 8.91 -10.23
C MET A 215 4.20 7.65 -10.79
N LEU A 216 4.23 6.60 -9.98
CA LEU A 216 4.79 5.29 -10.32
C LEU A 216 3.68 4.29 -10.60
N ASN A 217 4.03 3.19 -11.25
CA ASN A 217 3.18 2.01 -11.36
C ASN A 217 4.01 0.75 -11.04
N SER A 218 3.57 -0.04 -10.07
CA SER A 218 4.33 -1.19 -9.57
C SER A 218 4.71 -2.21 -10.65
N LYS A 219 3.96 -2.30 -11.76
CA LYS A 219 4.26 -3.19 -12.88
C LYS A 219 5.63 -2.98 -13.53
N TYR A 220 6.19 -1.76 -13.45
CA TYR A 220 7.53 -1.43 -13.96
C TYR A 220 8.67 -1.90 -13.06
N PHE A 221 8.36 -2.50 -11.90
CA PHE A 221 9.32 -2.87 -10.86
C PHE A 221 9.16 -4.34 -10.43
N GLY A 222 8.83 -5.24 -11.37
CA GLY A 222 8.69 -6.67 -11.11
C GLY A 222 7.48 -7.07 -10.24
N VAL A 223 6.50 -6.18 -10.04
CA VAL A 223 5.26 -6.50 -9.32
C VAL A 223 4.19 -6.89 -10.35
N PRO A 224 3.52 -8.06 -10.24
CA PRO A 224 2.48 -8.50 -11.18
C PRO A 224 1.14 -7.78 -10.95
N GLN A 225 1.19 -6.45 -10.88
CA GLN A 225 0.04 -5.61 -10.57
C GLN A 225 0.11 -4.24 -11.23
N ASN A 226 -0.98 -3.86 -11.90
CA ASN A 226 -1.25 -2.48 -12.30
C ASN A 226 -1.70 -1.66 -11.08
N ARG A 227 -0.75 -1.04 -10.38
CA ARG A 227 -0.92 -0.30 -9.12
C ARG A 227 -0.25 1.08 -9.23
N PRO A 228 -0.96 2.10 -9.73
CA PRO A 228 -0.44 3.44 -9.75
C PRO A 228 -0.37 4.02 -8.33
N ARG A 229 0.76 4.65 -8.00
CA ARG A 229 1.05 5.29 -6.71
C ARG A 229 1.72 6.64 -6.89
N PHE A 230 1.23 7.61 -6.13
CA PHE A 230 1.91 8.88 -5.96
C PHE A 230 3.00 8.70 -4.92
N ILE A 231 4.20 9.16 -5.24
CA ILE A 231 5.37 9.13 -4.37
C ILE A 231 5.92 10.55 -4.26
N LEU A 232 6.25 10.96 -3.05
CA LEU A 232 6.96 12.21 -2.77
C LEU A 232 8.24 11.88 -2.02
N PHE A 233 9.37 12.27 -2.58
CA PHE A 233 10.61 12.44 -1.83
C PHE A 233 10.68 13.87 -1.32
N ALA A 234 11.12 14.08 -0.09
CA ALA A 234 11.40 15.41 0.43
C ALA A 234 12.79 15.40 1.09
N PHE A 235 13.71 16.17 0.55
CA PHE A 235 15.09 16.22 1.01
C PHE A 235 15.26 17.35 2.00
N ARG A 236 15.89 17.11 3.15
CA ARG A 236 16.25 18.19 4.06
C ARG A 236 17.12 19.21 3.33
N ARG A 237 16.95 20.51 3.61
CA ARG A 237 17.54 21.56 2.78
C ARG A 237 19.04 21.39 2.52
N ASP A 238 19.82 21.09 3.55
CA ASP A 238 21.27 20.83 3.46
C ASP A 238 21.63 19.63 2.56
N ILE A 239 20.81 18.58 2.58
CA ILE A 239 20.95 17.39 1.75
C ILE A 239 20.61 17.72 0.29
N PHE A 240 19.55 18.49 0.07
CA PHE A 240 19.15 18.93 -1.25
C PHE A 240 20.19 19.83 -1.91
N ASP A 241 20.78 20.77 -1.16
CA ASP A 241 21.81 21.67 -1.67
C ASP A 241 23.03 20.91 -2.20
N LYS A 242 23.47 19.86 -1.48
CA LYS A 242 24.54 18.97 -1.96
C LYS A 242 24.16 18.23 -3.24
N LEU A 243 22.95 17.69 -3.31
CA LEU A 243 22.46 17.00 -4.51
C LEU A 243 22.41 17.92 -5.73
N LEU A 244 21.95 19.16 -5.54
CA LEU A 244 21.89 20.15 -6.61
C LEU A 244 23.29 20.59 -7.05
N LEU A 245 24.27 20.65 -6.15
CA LEU A 245 25.66 20.95 -6.53
C LEU A 245 26.23 19.86 -7.46
N GLU A 246 26.02 18.59 -7.13
CA GLU A 246 26.46 17.45 -7.95
C GLU A 246 25.73 17.39 -9.31
N GLU A 247 24.45 17.78 -9.35
CA GLU A 247 23.56 17.63 -10.51
C GLU A 247 22.96 18.99 -10.93
N SER A 248 23.79 20.03 -11.01
CA SER A 248 23.35 21.44 -11.18
C SER A 248 22.48 21.71 -12.41
N LEU A 249 22.65 20.93 -13.48
CA LEU A 249 21.86 21.05 -14.71
C LEU A 249 20.60 20.16 -14.72
N ASN A 250 20.32 19.44 -13.63
CA ASN A 250 19.19 18.53 -13.56
C ASN A 250 17.86 19.28 -13.44
N GLU A 251 17.00 19.13 -14.43
CA GLU A 251 15.71 19.83 -14.53
C GLU A 251 14.81 19.57 -13.30
N ILE A 252 14.76 18.33 -12.81
CA ILE A 252 13.88 17.94 -11.70
C ILE A 252 14.27 18.67 -10.42
N LEU A 253 15.58 18.71 -10.14
CA LEU A 253 16.11 19.40 -8.96
C LEU A 253 15.86 20.90 -9.08
N ASN A 254 16.17 21.52 -10.23
CA ASN A 254 15.94 22.95 -10.44
C ASN A 254 14.48 23.37 -10.28
N ILE A 255 13.52 22.58 -10.80
CA ILE A 255 12.08 22.83 -10.61
C ILE A 255 11.69 22.74 -9.12
N SER A 256 12.23 21.73 -8.43
CA SER A 256 11.97 21.50 -7.00
C SER A 256 12.52 22.62 -6.12
N GLU A 257 13.72 23.12 -6.45
CA GLU A 257 14.31 24.29 -5.79
C GLU A 257 13.46 25.55 -6.01
N GLY A 258 13.07 25.82 -7.26
CA GLY A 258 12.23 26.97 -7.59
C GLY A 258 10.90 26.96 -6.84
N PHE A 259 10.27 25.78 -6.74
CA PHE A 259 9.06 25.61 -5.92
C PHE A 259 9.32 25.90 -4.44
N TYR A 260 10.35 25.28 -3.84
CA TYR A 260 10.70 25.49 -2.44
C TYR A 260 10.92 26.98 -2.13
N ASN A 261 11.75 27.66 -2.93
CA ASN A 261 12.05 29.08 -2.74
C ASN A 261 10.79 29.94 -2.83
N LYS A 262 9.89 29.64 -3.77
CA LYS A 262 8.61 30.34 -3.91
C LYS A 262 7.69 30.14 -2.70
N VAL A 263 7.62 28.92 -2.17
CA VAL A 263 6.82 28.60 -0.98
C VAL A 263 7.34 29.35 0.24
N VAL A 264 8.64 29.29 0.51
CA VAL A 264 9.25 29.98 1.66
C VAL A 264 9.09 31.50 1.53
N ALA A 265 9.29 32.08 0.35
CA ALA A 265 9.11 33.51 0.13
C ALA A 265 7.63 33.97 0.25
N SER A 266 6.68 33.06 0.07
CA SER A 266 5.23 33.35 0.04
C SER A 266 4.47 32.69 1.20
N GLU A 267 5.11 32.47 2.36
CA GLU A 267 4.52 31.78 3.52
C GLU A 267 3.15 32.35 3.93
N LYS A 268 2.94 33.66 3.78
CA LYS A 268 1.68 34.33 4.14
C LYS A 268 0.61 34.33 3.02
N GLU A 269 0.96 33.88 1.82
CA GLU A 269 0.12 33.95 0.61
C GLU A 269 0.17 32.63 -0.20
N LEU A 270 0.15 31.48 0.50
CA LEU A 270 0.29 30.13 -0.07
C LEU A 270 -0.81 29.77 -1.08
N GLU A 271 -1.95 30.45 -1.04
CA GLU A 271 -3.04 30.30 -2.00
C GLU A 271 -2.68 30.79 -3.41
N LYS A 272 -1.63 31.60 -3.55
CA LYS A 272 -1.09 32.01 -4.86
C LYS A 272 -0.27 30.92 -5.54
N ILE A 273 0.19 29.92 -4.78
CA ILE A 273 0.99 28.81 -5.30
C ILE A 273 0.05 27.70 -5.77
N THR A 274 0.14 27.39 -7.05
CA THR A 274 -0.76 26.47 -7.75
C THR A 274 0.00 25.38 -8.48
N ILE A 275 -0.73 24.47 -9.14
CA ILE A 275 -0.14 23.42 -10.00
C ILE A 275 0.63 23.96 -11.22
N LYS A 276 0.62 25.28 -11.46
CA LYS A 276 1.49 25.91 -12.48
C LYS A 276 2.91 26.13 -11.97
N ASP A 277 3.09 26.14 -10.66
CA ASP A 277 4.36 26.45 -10.00
C ASP A 277 5.14 25.20 -9.62
N PHE A 278 4.54 24.02 -9.78
CA PHE A 278 5.14 22.75 -9.42
C PHE A 278 4.48 21.61 -10.18
N LYS A 279 5.23 20.56 -10.47
CA LYS A 279 4.76 19.36 -11.17
C LYS A 279 5.17 18.08 -10.44
N TYR A 280 4.54 16.98 -10.81
CA TYR A 280 5.03 15.64 -10.57
C TYR A 280 5.26 14.96 -11.92
N TYR A 281 6.14 13.96 -11.94
CA TYR A 281 6.50 13.24 -13.17
C TYR A 281 5.76 11.91 -13.25
N ASN A 282 5.17 11.54 -14.38
CA ASN A 282 4.39 10.31 -14.52
C ASN A 282 5.12 9.25 -15.35
N ILE A 283 5.41 8.09 -14.76
CA ILE A 283 6.14 6.99 -15.42
C ILE A 283 5.47 6.46 -16.70
N GLU A 284 4.15 6.59 -16.80
CA GLU A 284 3.43 6.14 -17.99
C GLU A 284 3.60 7.09 -19.18
N ASP A 285 3.82 8.39 -18.92
CA ASP A 285 3.80 9.48 -19.90
C ASP A 285 5.21 10.08 -20.17
N GLU A 286 6.09 10.03 -19.17
CA GLU A 286 7.39 10.72 -19.13
C GLU A 286 8.51 9.74 -18.70
N SER A 287 8.55 8.55 -19.33
CA SER A 287 9.42 7.43 -18.95
C SER A 287 10.93 7.75 -18.96
N GLU A 288 11.36 8.73 -19.75
CA GLU A 288 12.76 9.16 -19.89
C GLU A 288 13.37 9.71 -18.59
N TYR A 289 12.55 10.22 -17.66
CA TYR A 289 13.01 10.69 -16.36
C TYR A 289 13.24 9.55 -15.36
N PHE A 290 12.76 8.34 -15.64
CA PHE A 290 12.83 7.16 -14.77
C PHE A 290 14.04 6.28 -15.11
N ASN A 291 15.22 6.91 -15.07
CA ASN A 291 16.50 6.34 -15.47
C ASN A 291 17.45 6.06 -14.27
N GLY A 292 16.96 6.20 -13.04
CA GLY A 292 17.76 5.97 -11.84
C GLY A 292 18.71 7.11 -11.46
N ASN A 293 18.67 8.27 -12.13
CA ASN A 293 19.45 9.44 -11.71
C ASN A 293 18.83 10.11 -10.47
N VAL A 294 17.63 10.71 -10.62
CA VAL A 294 16.87 11.33 -9.52
C VAL A 294 15.59 10.54 -9.20
N LEU A 295 14.87 10.09 -10.23
CA LEU A 295 13.71 9.22 -10.08
C LEU A 295 14.13 7.74 -10.22
N PRO A 296 13.32 6.80 -9.71
CA PRO A 296 13.61 5.37 -9.82
C PRO A 296 13.79 4.90 -11.26
N GLU A 297 14.68 3.93 -11.45
CA GLU A 297 14.93 3.28 -12.74
C GLU A 297 13.83 2.26 -13.07
N ILE A 298 13.33 2.27 -14.31
CA ILE A 298 12.44 1.22 -14.82
C ILE A 298 13.20 -0.11 -14.85
N ILE A 299 12.63 -1.16 -14.24
CA ILE A 299 13.25 -2.50 -14.18
C ILE A 299 12.55 -3.48 -15.13
N THR A 300 11.27 -3.25 -15.42
CA THR A 300 10.46 -4.12 -16.28
C THR A 300 9.84 -3.30 -17.40
N GLU A 301 10.20 -3.63 -18.63
CA GLU A 301 9.76 -2.91 -19.82
C GLU A 301 8.32 -3.27 -20.24
N LYS A 302 7.71 -2.38 -21.04
CA LYS A 302 6.39 -2.63 -21.63
C LYS A 302 6.44 -3.89 -22.51
N GLY A 303 5.59 -4.86 -22.19
CA GLY A 303 5.54 -6.16 -22.88
C GLY A 303 6.17 -7.31 -22.09
N GLU A 304 6.95 -7.00 -21.05
CA GLU A 304 7.60 -8.00 -20.18
C GLU A 304 6.99 -8.05 -18.77
N PHE A 305 5.86 -7.37 -18.57
CA PHE A 305 5.20 -7.34 -17.27
C PHE A 305 4.79 -8.75 -16.81
N ILE A 306 4.99 -9.00 -15.52
CA ILE A 306 4.65 -10.28 -14.91
C ILE A 306 3.13 -10.46 -14.91
N SER A 307 2.68 -11.52 -15.56
CA SER A 307 1.26 -11.81 -15.72
C SER A 307 0.61 -12.36 -14.44
N ALA A 308 -0.71 -12.29 -14.37
CA ALA A 308 -1.46 -12.87 -13.27
C ALA A 308 -1.19 -14.37 -13.14
N SER A 309 -1.17 -15.10 -14.26
CA SER A 309 -0.91 -16.54 -14.28
C SER A 309 0.48 -16.91 -13.76
N SER A 310 1.52 -16.18 -14.19
CA SER A 310 2.90 -16.37 -13.72
C SER A 310 3.02 -16.26 -12.20
N ALA A 311 2.16 -15.47 -11.55
CA ALA A 311 2.23 -15.23 -10.12
C ALA A 311 1.45 -16.25 -9.26
N ILE A 312 0.35 -16.85 -9.76
CA ILE A 312 -0.56 -17.64 -8.90
C ILE A 312 -0.97 -19.02 -9.43
N ASP A 313 -0.64 -19.42 -10.65
CA ASP A 313 -1.16 -20.67 -11.23
C ASP A 313 -0.78 -21.94 -10.43
N ASP A 314 0.43 -21.97 -9.89
CA ASP A 314 0.98 -23.05 -9.06
C ASP A 314 0.19 -23.24 -7.74
N ILE A 315 -0.41 -22.16 -7.22
CA ILE A 315 -1.25 -22.17 -6.01
C ILE A 315 -2.74 -21.99 -6.32
N SER A 316 -3.18 -22.26 -7.55
CA SER A 316 -4.59 -22.04 -7.93
C SER A 316 -5.60 -22.93 -7.18
N ASN A 317 -5.17 -23.99 -6.47
CA ASN A 317 -6.06 -24.88 -5.71
C ASN A 317 -5.90 -24.69 -4.19
N PRO A 318 -6.76 -23.87 -3.55
CA PRO A 318 -6.68 -23.59 -2.11
C PRO A 318 -7.08 -24.76 -1.21
N SER A 319 -7.64 -25.85 -1.76
CA SER A 319 -7.89 -27.07 -0.98
C SER A 319 -6.62 -27.89 -0.74
N LYS A 320 -5.53 -27.61 -1.47
CA LYS A 320 -4.24 -28.27 -1.27
C LYS A 320 -3.39 -27.54 -0.25
N LYS A 321 -2.67 -28.30 0.57
CA LYS A 321 -1.59 -27.77 1.41
C LYS A 321 -0.30 -27.74 0.61
N TYR A 322 0.30 -26.55 0.49
CA TYR A 322 1.55 -26.36 -0.23
C TYR A 322 2.72 -26.31 0.75
N LYS A 323 3.74 -27.12 0.51
CA LYS A 323 5.06 -26.98 1.15
C LYS A 323 5.92 -26.10 0.23
N PHE A 324 6.75 -25.23 0.79
CA PHE A 324 7.56 -24.29 -0.01
C PHE A 324 8.45 -25.02 -1.02
N LYS A 325 9.08 -26.14 -0.65
CA LYS A 325 9.86 -26.99 -1.58
C LYS A 325 9.09 -27.56 -2.78
N ASN A 326 7.76 -27.59 -2.72
CA ASN A 326 6.91 -28.11 -3.78
C ASN A 326 6.35 -26.98 -4.67
N ILE A 327 6.59 -25.72 -4.31
CA ILE A 327 6.22 -24.55 -5.09
C ILE A 327 7.29 -24.38 -6.17
N LYS A 328 6.87 -24.45 -7.44
CA LYS A 328 7.78 -24.48 -8.60
C LYS A 328 7.64 -23.27 -9.52
N ALA A 329 6.79 -22.29 -9.17
CA ALA A 329 6.62 -21.10 -10.00
C ALA A 329 7.84 -20.19 -9.90
N ASP A 330 8.40 -19.85 -11.06
CA ASP A 330 9.58 -18.99 -11.21
C ASP A 330 9.44 -17.67 -10.43
N TYR A 331 8.28 -17.01 -10.50
CA TYR A 331 8.06 -15.76 -9.77
C TYR A 331 8.13 -15.91 -8.25
N SER A 332 7.49 -16.94 -7.70
CA SER A 332 7.49 -17.18 -6.24
C SER A 332 8.87 -17.57 -5.71
N LEU A 333 9.65 -18.32 -6.50
CA LEU A 333 11.02 -18.68 -6.17
C LEU A 333 11.93 -17.44 -6.19
N LYS A 334 11.80 -16.58 -7.22
CA LYS A 334 12.50 -15.30 -7.29
C LYS A 334 12.22 -14.42 -6.06
N LEU A 335 10.96 -14.29 -5.64
CA LEU A 335 10.64 -13.54 -4.41
C LEU A 335 11.27 -14.15 -3.17
N ALA A 336 11.29 -15.49 -3.06
CA ALA A 336 11.86 -16.17 -1.91
C ALA A 336 13.39 -16.07 -1.84
N GLU A 337 14.07 -16.13 -2.99
CA GLU A 337 15.52 -15.94 -3.11
C GLU A 337 15.92 -14.48 -2.88
N HIS A 338 15.05 -13.54 -3.25
CA HIS A 338 15.31 -12.12 -3.14
C HIS A 338 15.09 -11.59 -1.71
N PHE A 339 13.96 -11.94 -1.09
CA PHE A 339 13.65 -11.63 0.30
C PHE A 339 14.02 -12.82 1.19
N ILE A 340 15.31 -13.03 1.42
CA ILE A 340 15.82 -14.19 2.17
C ILE A 340 15.38 -14.13 3.64
N ASN A 341 14.74 -15.19 4.10
CA ASN A 341 14.53 -15.46 5.52
C ASN A 341 15.21 -16.79 5.88
N LYS A 342 16.20 -16.79 6.79
CA LYS A 342 17.04 -17.96 7.10
C LYS A 342 16.25 -19.14 7.70
N ASP A 343 15.12 -18.88 8.35
CA ASP A 343 14.26 -19.92 8.95
C ASP A 343 13.29 -20.57 7.93
N TYR A 344 13.28 -20.09 6.69
CA TYR A 344 12.33 -20.51 5.64
C TYR A 344 12.66 -21.86 4.99
N LEU A 345 13.95 -22.22 4.91
CA LEU A 345 14.43 -23.06 3.81
C LEU A 345 14.15 -24.56 3.94
N GLU A 346 13.66 -25.07 5.07
CA GLU A 346 13.65 -26.54 5.24
C GLU A 346 12.29 -27.23 5.29
N ASN A 347 11.19 -26.65 5.80
CA ASN A 347 9.90 -27.39 5.87
C ASN A 347 8.60 -26.55 6.01
N GLY A 348 8.60 -25.27 5.66
CA GLY A 348 7.43 -24.41 5.86
C GLY A 348 6.22 -24.74 4.97
N LEU A 349 5.02 -24.45 5.50
CA LEU A 349 3.74 -24.56 4.80
C LEU A 349 3.26 -23.16 4.38
N LEU A 350 2.72 -23.06 3.17
CA LEU A 350 2.07 -21.86 2.68
C LEU A 350 0.90 -21.47 3.59
N LYS A 351 0.94 -20.25 4.12
CA LYS A 351 -0.10 -19.67 4.99
C LYS A 351 -0.98 -18.67 4.24
N ASN A 352 -2.14 -18.37 4.83
CA ASN A 352 -3.11 -17.38 4.35
C ASN A 352 -3.71 -17.74 2.96
N HIS A 353 -3.87 -19.03 2.68
CA HIS A 353 -4.33 -19.53 1.38
C HIS A 353 -5.71 -20.22 1.50
N GLU A 354 -6.58 -19.70 2.37
CA GLU A 354 -7.93 -20.24 2.55
C GLU A 354 -8.91 -19.75 1.49
N GLU A 355 -9.76 -20.65 0.98
CA GLU A 355 -10.86 -20.30 0.08
C GLU A 355 -12.02 -19.66 0.85
N ARG A 356 -12.61 -18.60 0.29
CA ARG A 356 -13.85 -18.03 0.79
C ARG A 356 -15.06 -18.78 0.25
N ASN A 357 -16.00 -19.08 1.13
CA ASN A 357 -17.26 -19.71 0.72
C ASN A 357 -18.16 -18.70 -0.01
N HIS A 358 -18.73 -19.14 -1.13
CA HIS A 358 -19.60 -18.34 -1.99
C HIS A 358 -20.86 -19.14 -2.33
N GLY A 359 -22.03 -18.49 -2.25
CA GLY A 359 -23.30 -19.10 -2.64
C GLY A 359 -23.36 -19.43 -4.14
N LYS A 360 -24.28 -20.32 -4.53
CA LYS A 360 -24.46 -20.79 -5.92
C LYS A 360 -24.51 -19.65 -6.94
N LEU A 361 -25.39 -18.66 -6.71
CA LEU A 361 -25.57 -17.51 -7.62
C LEU A 361 -24.29 -16.67 -7.76
N VAL A 362 -23.48 -16.57 -6.72
CA VAL A 362 -22.20 -15.83 -6.77
C VAL A 362 -21.18 -16.58 -7.62
N LYS A 363 -21.08 -17.91 -7.45
CA LYS A 363 -20.17 -18.75 -8.24
C LYS A 363 -20.55 -18.74 -9.73
N GLU A 364 -21.83 -18.81 -10.04
CA GLU A 364 -22.33 -18.69 -11.41
C GLU A 364 -22.08 -17.30 -12.01
N ARG A 365 -22.16 -16.22 -11.21
CA ARG A 365 -21.73 -14.88 -11.63
C ARG A 365 -20.25 -14.81 -11.96
N PHE A 366 -19.38 -15.47 -11.21
CA PHE A 366 -17.95 -15.50 -11.54
C PHE A 366 -17.69 -16.08 -12.93
N LYS A 367 -18.44 -17.11 -13.37
CA LYS A 367 -18.34 -17.59 -14.76
C LYS A 367 -18.77 -16.54 -15.79
N ILE A 368 -19.79 -15.73 -15.49
CA ILE A 368 -20.17 -14.63 -16.37
C ILE A 368 -19.02 -13.62 -16.46
N TYR A 369 -18.40 -13.22 -15.34
CA TYR A 369 -17.26 -12.30 -15.37
C TYR A 369 -16.04 -12.87 -16.12
N GLN A 370 -15.78 -14.17 -16.01
CA GLN A 370 -14.72 -14.84 -16.78
C GLN A 370 -15.03 -14.85 -18.29
N ALA A 371 -16.28 -15.03 -18.68
CA ALA A 371 -16.67 -14.89 -20.09
C ALA A 371 -16.50 -13.44 -20.57
N ILE A 372 -16.96 -12.47 -19.79
CA ILE A 372 -16.83 -11.03 -20.09
C ILE A 372 -15.37 -10.64 -20.27
N SER A 373 -14.44 -11.12 -19.42
CA SER A 373 -13.02 -10.75 -19.52
C SER A 373 -12.32 -11.22 -20.80
N ASN A 374 -12.94 -12.13 -21.56
CA ASN A 374 -12.42 -12.60 -22.85
C ASN A 374 -13.05 -11.88 -24.05
N LEU A 375 -13.93 -10.89 -23.83
CA LEU A 375 -14.50 -10.06 -24.88
C LEU A 375 -13.61 -8.86 -25.20
N ASN A 376 -13.78 -8.25 -26.37
CA ASN A 376 -13.15 -6.96 -26.72
C ASN A 376 -13.70 -5.81 -25.85
N ASN A 377 -12.91 -4.75 -25.65
CA ASN A 377 -13.21 -3.65 -24.70
C ASN A 377 -14.61 -3.03 -24.86
N GLY A 378 -15.07 -2.78 -26.09
CA GLY A 378 -16.41 -2.23 -26.34
C GLY A 378 -17.54 -3.15 -25.84
N LEU A 379 -17.42 -4.45 -26.13
CA LEU A 379 -18.37 -5.47 -25.69
C LEU A 379 -18.34 -5.68 -24.18
N GLN A 380 -17.18 -5.55 -23.53
CA GLN A 380 -17.08 -5.67 -22.08
C GLN A 380 -17.96 -4.63 -21.37
N VAL A 381 -17.91 -3.37 -21.81
CA VAL A 381 -18.70 -2.27 -21.21
C VAL A 381 -20.20 -2.59 -21.27
N ASN A 382 -20.67 -3.02 -22.44
CA ASN A 382 -22.08 -3.37 -22.65
C ASN A 382 -22.47 -4.65 -21.89
N ALA A 383 -21.60 -5.65 -21.80
CA ALA A 383 -21.84 -6.83 -20.98
C ALA A 383 -21.92 -6.53 -19.47
N TYR A 384 -21.11 -5.59 -18.97
CA TYR A 384 -21.23 -5.10 -17.59
C TYR A 384 -22.53 -4.32 -17.37
N ARG A 385 -23.01 -3.55 -18.36
CA ARG A 385 -24.34 -2.91 -18.29
C ARG A 385 -25.43 -3.96 -18.18
N LEU A 386 -25.37 -5.01 -19.01
CA LEU A 386 -26.31 -6.12 -19.02
C LEU A 386 -26.41 -6.83 -17.66
N ILE A 387 -25.29 -7.28 -17.07
CA ILE A 387 -25.31 -7.98 -15.77
C ILE A 387 -25.70 -7.04 -14.61
N THR A 388 -25.55 -5.73 -14.77
CA THR A 388 -25.92 -4.74 -13.75
C THR A 388 -27.29 -4.12 -13.95
N ASN A 389 -28.10 -4.65 -14.87
CA ASN A 389 -29.43 -4.15 -15.23
C ASN A 389 -29.42 -2.65 -15.60
N LYS A 390 -28.34 -2.15 -16.21
CA LYS A 390 -28.30 -0.80 -16.78
C LYS A 390 -28.89 -0.81 -18.20
N VAL A 391 -29.37 0.35 -18.62
CA VAL A 391 -29.92 0.53 -19.98
C VAL A 391 -28.85 0.22 -21.02
N ILE A 392 -29.24 -0.58 -22.00
CA ILE A 392 -28.48 -0.99 -23.18
C ILE A 392 -29.46 -0.95 -24.36
N ASN A 393 -29.02 -0.51 -25.55
CA ASN A 393 -29.88 -0.57 -26.73
C ASN A 393 -29.97 -2.01 -27.28
N ALA A 394 -30.96 -2.27 -28.13
CA ALA A 394 -31.24 -3.63 -28.59
C ALA A 394 -30.09 -4.23 -29.42
N GLU A 395 -29.43 -3.42 -30.25
CA GLU A 395 -28.32 -3.83 -31.11
C GLU A 395 -27.10 -4.24 -30.28
N ASP A 396 -26.70 -3.39 -29.32
CA ASP A 396 -25.59 -3.66 -28.39
C ASP A 396 -25.86 -4.90 -27.53
N GLU A 397 -27.11 -5.07 -27.07
CA GLU A 397 -27.49 -6.24 -26.27
C GLU A 397 -27.39 -7.52 -27.11
N GLU A 398 -27.87 -7.50 -28.34
CA GLU A 398 -27.79 -8.64 -29.25
C GLU A 398 -26.34 -9.01 -29.58
N GLU A 399 -25.48 -8.02 -29.84
CA GLU A 399 -24.05 -8.22 -30.10
C GLU A 399 -23.35 -8.88 -28.90
N VAL A 400 -23.58 -8.36 -27.69
CA VAL A 400 -23.04 -8.91 -26.44
C VAL A 400 -23.52 -10.35 -26.22
N LEU A 401 -24.81 -10.62 -26.38
CA LEU A 401 -25.36 -11.97 -26.19
C LEU A 401 -24.79 -12.96 -27.21
N ASN A 402 -24.63 -12.54 -28.46
CA ASN A 402 -24.00 -13.37 -29.50
C ASN A 402 -22.55 -13.71 -29.16
N ALA A 403 -21.78 -12.74 -28.66
CA ALA A 403 -20.41 -12.98 -28.22
C ALA A 403 -20.35 -13.90 -26.99
N LEU A 404 -21.19 -13.66 -25.98
CA LEU A 404 -21.23 -14.46 -24.75
C LEU A 404 -21.72 -15.90 -24.96
N LYS A 405 -22.56 -16.15 -25.96
CA LYS A 405 -23.09 -17.49 -26.28
C LYS A 405 -21.99 -18.50 -26.67
N GLN A 406 -20.81 -18.03 -27.06
CA GLN A 406 -19.66 -18.89 -27.37
C GLN A 406 -19.06 -19.58 -26.14
N PHE A 407 -19.32 -19.03 -24.94
CA PHE A 407 -18.77 -19.52 -23.68
C PHE A 407 -19.67 -20.56 -23.00
N LYS A 408 -19.11 -21.31 -22.05
CA LYS A 408 -19.86 -22.22 -21.18
C LYS A 408 -20.11 -21.56 -19.81
N PHE A 409 -21.30 -21.80 -19.27
CA PHE A 409 -21.78 -21.26 -17.99
C PHE A 409 -22.09 -22.37 -16.99
N GLY A 410 -22.66 -22.05 -15.82
CA GLY A 410 -22.74 -22.97 -14.69
C GLY A 410 -21.43 -23.04 -13.90
N ILE A 411 -21.45 -23.54 -12.67
CA ILE A 411 -20.30 -23.44 -11.75
C ILE A 411 -19.06 -24.15 -12.34
N LYS A 412 -19.25 -25.26 -13.03
CA LYS A 412 -18.19 -26.07 -13.63
C LYS A 412 -18.06 -25.84 -15.15
N GLY A 413 -18.80 -24.88 -15.72
CA GLY A 413 -18.84 -24.68 -17.18
C GLY A 413 -19.63 -25.76 -17.91
N GLU A 414 -20.69 -26.27 -17.30
CA GLU A 414 -21.53 -27.36 -17.77
C GLU A 414 -22.70 -26.91 -18.67
N ILE A 415 -23.07 -25.63 -18.67
CA ILE A 415 -24.24 -25.09 -19.38
C ILE A 415 -23.80 -24.43 -20.71
N ARG A 416 -24.47 -24.77 -21.80
CA ARG A 416 -24.40 -24.05 -23.09
C ARG A 416 -25.80 -23.60 -23.49
N PHE A 417 -25.93 -22.36 -23.96
CA PHE A 417 -27.21 -21.81 -24.39
C PHE A 417 -27.37 -21.90 -25.90
N LYS A 418 -28.58 -22.27 -26.36
CA LYS A 418 -28.88 -22.37 -27.79
C LYS A 418 -29.43 -21.06 -28.35
N SER A 419 -30.10 -20.26 -27.52
CA SER A 419 -30.68 -18.98 -27.92
C SER A 419 -30.22 -17.81 -27.04
N ASN A 420 -30.18 -16.62 -27.62
CA ASN A 420 -29.88 -15.39 -26.87
C ASN A 420 -30.93 -15.14 -25.77
N LYS A 421 -32.19 -15.55 -26.01
CA LYS A 421 -33.29 -15.46 -25.02
C LYS A 421 -33.00 -16.26 -23.75
N GLU A 422 -32.50 -17.49 -23.87
CA GLU A 422 -32.13 -18.32 -22.71
C GLU A 422 -30.95 -17.73 -21.94
N LEU A 423 -29.89 -17.32 -22.66
CA LEU A 423 -28.72 -16.69 -22.04
C LEU A 423 -29.09 -15.40 -21.32
N ARG A 424 -29.96 -14.59 -21.94
CA ARG A 424 -30.46 -13.34 -21.37
C ARG A 424 -31.24 -13.55 -20.08
N ALA A 425 -32.08 -14.57 -20.03
CA ALA A 425 -32.80 -14.96 -18.82
C ALA A 425 -31.82 -15.41 -17.72
N TYR A 426 -30.86 -16.26 -18.07
CA TYR A 426 -29.82 -16.75 -17.14
C TYR A 426 -29.00 -15.60 -16.53
N ILE A 427 -28.59 -14.61 -17.33
CA ILE A 427 -27.86 -13.43 -16.85
C ILE A 427 -28.75 -12.58 -15.95
N SER A 428 -30.03 -12.40 -16.29
CA SER A 428 -30.96 -11.58 -15.50
C SER A 428 -31.19 -12.12 -14.08
N GLU A 429 -31.37 -13.44 -13.94
CA GLU A 429 -31.49 -14.11 -12.63
C GLU A 429 -30.24 -13.94 -11.75
N ARG A 430 -29.11 -13.65 -12.38
CA ARG A 430 -27.78 -13.47 -11.75
C ARG A 430 -27.32 -12.03 -11.81
N SER A 431 -28.24 -11.10 -12.04
CA SER A 431 -27.89 -9.68 -12.08
C SER A 431 -27.43 -9.18 -10.70
N THR A 432 -26.66 -8.09 -10.70
CA THR A 432 -26.17 -7.49 -9.47
C THR A 432 -26.11 -5.97 -9.55
N ARG A 433 -26.31 -5.31 -8.41
CA ARG A 433 -26.09 -3.87 -8.29
C ARG A 433 -24.61 -3.51 -8.12
N LYS A 434 -23.73 -4.51 -7.97
CA LYS A 434 -22.30 -4.28 -7.74
C LYS A 434 -21.57 -4.10 -9.08
N HIS A 435 -21.00 -2.91 -9.29
CA HIS A 435 -20.36 -2.53 -10.54
C HIS A 435 -18.85 -2.80 -10.61
N SER A 436 -18.21 -3.14 -9.48
CA SER A 436 -16.75 -3.27 -9.37
C SER A 436 -16.20 -4.66 -9.66
N GLN A 437 -17.05 -5.70 -9.72
CA GLN A 437 -16.59 -7.09 -9.85
C GLN A 437 -16.10 -7.39 -11.25
N ARG A 438 -14.94 -8.03 -11.36
CA ARG A 438 -14.36 -8.50 -12.63
C ARG A 438 -13.56 -9.80 -12.45
N ALA A 439 -13.28 -10.50 -13.53
CA ALA A 439 -12.30 -11.59 -13.53
C ALA A 439 -10.90 -11.05 -13.83
N LEU A 440 -9.87 -11.73 -13.30
CA LEU A 440 -8.50 -11.53 -13.72
C LEU A 440 -8.32 -11.83 -15.22
N GLN A 441 -7.37 -11.16 -15.85
CA GLN A 441 -6.87 -11.52 -17.18
C GLN A 441 -5.60 -12.36 -17.01
N ILE A 442 -5.49 -13.45 -17.76
CA ILE A 442 -4.44 -14.48 -17.54
C ILE A 442 -3.04 -13.94 -17.84
N LYS A 443 -2.91 -13.22 -18.96
CA LYS A 443 -1.64 -12.74 -19.51
C LYS A 443 -1.29 -11.30 -19.13
N GLU A 444 -2.18 -10.64 -18.39
CA GLU A 444 -1.97 -9.26 -17.94
C GLU A 444 -1.61 -9.24 -16.46
N PRO A 445 -0.94 -8.19 -15.98
CA PRO A 445 -0.81 -7.92 -14.55
C PRO A 445 -2.17 -7.84 -13.86
N ALA A 446 -2.24 -8.25 -12.60
CA ALA A 446 -3.47 -8.13 -11.82
C ALA A 446 -3.87 -6.64 -11.66
N PRO A 447 -5.15 -6.30 -11.52
CA PRO A 447 -5.53 -4.96 -11.08
C PRO A 447 -5.03 -4.70 -9.65
N ALA A 448 -4.96 -3.43 -9.26
CA ALA A 448 -4.60 -3.04 -7.89
C ALA A 448 -5.38 -3.85 -6.83
N GLN A 449 -4.68 -4.51 -5.90
CA GLN A 449 -5.32 -5.21 -4.79
C GLN A 449 -6.02 -4.21 -3.87
N LEU A 450 -7.29 -4.50 -3.57
CA LEU A 450 -8.16 -3.68 -2.71
C LEU A 450 -8.36 -4.39 -1.36
N THR A 451 -8.88 -3.64 -0.38
CA THR A 451 -9.16 -4.18 0.97
C THR A 451 -10.37 -5.13 1.00
N ILE A 452 -11.18 -5.13 -0.07
CA ILE A 452 -12.35 -5.98 -0.22
C ILE A 452 -12.08 -7.00 -1.33
N PRO A 453 -12.00 -8.31 -1.01
CA PRO A 453 -11.63 -9.34 -1.99
C PRO A 453 -12.72 -9.63 -3.04
N ASP A 454 -13.94 -9.15 -2.83
CA ASP A 454 -15.09 -9.43 -3.69
C ASP A 454 -15.04 -8.69 -5.04
N ASP A 455 -14.10 -7.77 -5.26
CA ASP A 455 -14.01 -6.99 -6.50
C ASP A 455 -13.31 -7.74 -7.64
N VAL A 456 -12.58 -8.80 -7.33
CA VAL A 456 -11.83 -9.59 -8.31
C VAL A 456 -12.05 -11.08 -8.09
N CYS A 457 -12.37 -11.81 -9.15
CA CYS A 457 -12.44 -13.27 -9.15
C CYS A 457 -11.32 -13.89 -9.99
N HIS A 458 -10.98 -15.13 -9.64
CA HIS A 458 -9.96 -15.91 -10.34
C HIS A 458 -10.38 -16.15 -11.80
N TYR A 459 -9.44 -16.19 -12.75
CA TYR A 459 -9.75 -16.37 -14.19
C TYR A 459 -10.23 -17.79 -14.53
N LYS A 460 -9.76 -18.80 -13.80
CA LYS A 460 -10.15 -20.22 -13.94
C LYS A 460 -11.21 -20.67 -12.93
N GLU A 461 -10.93 -20.53 -11.64
CA GLU A 461 -11.78 -21.01 -10.55
C GLU A 461 -12.94 -20.07 -10.25
N THR A 462 -14.12 -20.62 -9.89
CA THR A 462 -15.30 -19.81 -9.52
C THR A 462 -15.24 -19.35 -8.06
N ARG A 463 -14.23 -18.55 -7.73
CA ARG A 463 -14.01 -17.99 -6.40
C ARG A 463 -13.31 -16.64 -6.48
N THR A 464 -13.38 -15.89 -5.39
CA THR A 464 -12.47 -14.76 -5.16
C THR A 464 -11.03 -15.26 -4.94
N LEU A 465 -10.08 -14.34 -5.03
CA LEU A 465 -8.70 -14.61 -4.67
C LEU A 465 -8.56 -14.90 -3.16
N THR A 466 -7.64 -15.79 -2.80
CA THR A 466 -7.17 -15.98 -1.42
C THR A 466 -6.28 -14.82 -0.99
N VAL A 467 -6.04 -14.68 0.31
CA VAL A 467 -5.11 -13.65 0.84
C VAL A 467 -3.72 -13.84 0.24
N ARG A 468 -3.23 -15.09 0.14
CA ARG A 468 -1.92 -15.42 -0.43
C ARG A 468 -1.78 -15.04 -1.90
N GLU A 469 -2.79 -15.33 -2.72
CA GLU A 469 -2.75 -14.91 -4.14
C GLU A 469 -2.67 -13.38 -4.27
N MET A 470 -3.43 -12.65 -3.43
CA MET A 470 -3.34 -11.19 -3.37
C MET A 470 -1.97 -10.71 -2.87
N ALA A 471 -1.37 -11.40 -1.90
CA ALA A 471 -0.05 -11.09 -1.37
C ALA A 471 1.04 -11.26 -2.42
N ARG A 472 0.98 -12.32 -3.25
CA ARG A 472 1.88 -12.50 -4.39
C ARG A 472 1.72 -11.39 -5.44
N PHE A 473 0.48 -10.95 -5.72
CA PHE A 473 0.27 -9.77 -6.56
C PHE A 473 0.84 -8.47 -5.97
N GLN A 474 1.05 -8.42 -4.66
CA GLN A 474 1.72 -7.32 -3.97
C GLN A 474 3.22 -7.59 -3.79
N SER A 475 3.80 -8.61 -4.42
CA SER A 475 5.22 -9.01 -4.29
C SER A 475 5.68 -9.41 -2.89
N PHE A 476 4.76 -9.83 -2.01
CA PHE A 476 5.16 -10.46 -0.74
C PHE A 476 5.70 -11.87 -0.99
N PRO A 477 6.83 -12.25 -0.36
CA PRO A 477 7.32 -13.62 -0.42
C PRO A 477 6.37 -14.58 0.32
N ASP A 478 6.39 -15.85 -0.06
CA ASP A 478 5.45 -16.86 0.44
C ASP A 478 5.57 -17.16 1.94
N TRP A 479 6.73 -16.86 2.54
CA TRP A 479 6.93 -16.98 3.99
C TRP A 479 6.29 -15.88 4.81
N PHE A 480 5.94 -14.74 4.20
CA PHE A 480 5.38 -13.62 4.92
C PHE A 480 3.97 -13.96 5.44
N VAL A 481 3.76 -14.01 6.75
CA VAL A 481 2.50 -14.49 7.35
C VAL A 481 1.64 -13.32 7.84
N PHE A 482 0.39 -13.24 7.36
CA PHE A 482 -0.58 -12.26 7.86
C PHE A 482 -1.28 -12.78 9.13
N ARG A 483 -1.03 -12.13 10.27
CA ARG A 483 -1.46 -12.51 11.63
C ARG A 483 -2.74 -11.77 12.02
N SER A 484 -3.86 -12.21 11.43
CA SER A 484 -5.16 -11.62 11.74
C SER A 484 -6.30 -12.53 11.29
N LYS A 485 -7.55 -12.13 11.52
CA LYS A 485 -8.69 -12.77 10.88
C LYS A 485 -8.77 -12.44 9.40
N VAL A 486 -9.34 -13.35 8.62
CA VAL A 486 -9.37 -13.25 7.15
C VAL A 486 -10.15 -12.02 6.67
N THR A 487 -11.36 -11.80 7.21
CA THR A 487 -12.23 -10.65 6.87
C THR A 487 -12.95 -10.10 8.09
N THR A 488 -13.43 -8.87 7.98
CA THR A 488 -14.34 -8.23 8.94
C THR A 488 -15.65 -7.82 8.28
N GLY A 489 -16.76 -7.93 9.01
CA GLY A 489 -18.09 -7.46 8.60
C GLY A 489 -18.62 -6.33 9.49
N GLY A 490 -19.67 -5.64 9.01
CA GLY A 490 -20.41 -4.65 9.80
C GLY A 490 -19.61 -3.44 10.28
N ASN A 491 -19.97 -2.91 11.45
CA ASN A 491 -19.38 -1.70 12.04
C ASN A 491 -17.89 -1.88 12.40
N MET A 492 -17.45 -3.11 12.63
CA MET A 492 -16.07 -3.44 12.98
C MET A 492 -15.07 -3.07 11.86
N ARG A 493 -15.53 -2.97 10.60
CA ARG A 493 -14.70 -2.54 9.46
C ARG A 493 -14.12 -1.14 9.61
N ARG A 494 -14.63 -0.34 10.56
CA ARG A 494 -14.14 1.02 10.82
C ARG A 494 -12.75 1.04 11.45
N PHE A 495 -12.38 0.00 12.22
CA PHE A 495 -11.15 -0.01 13.00
C PHE A 495 -10.36 -1.32 12.91
N GLU A 496 -10.99 -2.43 12.57
CA GLU A 496 -10.26 -3.70 12.40
C GLU A 496 -9.55 -3.76 11.05
N VAL A 497 -8.35 -4.34 11.07
CA VAL A 497 -7.49 -4.47 9.89
C VAL A 497 -7.25 -5.96 9.59
N PRO A 498 -8.24 -6.68 9.01
CA PRO A 498 -8.12 -8.09 8.67
C PRO A 498 -7.11 -8.33 7.55
N GLN A 499 -6.74 -9.59 7.32
CA GLN A 499 -5.68 -9.99 6.38
C GLN A 499 -5.82 -9.35 4.98
N TYR A 500 -7.01 -9.37 4.36
CA TYR A 500 -7.23 -8.73 3.06
C TYR A 500 -7.02 -7.21 3.09
N THR A 501 -7.40 -6.55 4.18
CA THR A 501 -7.17 -5.11 4.35
C THR A 501 -5.68 -4.81 4.46
N GLN A 502 -4.94 -5.63 5.21
CA GLN A 502 -3.48 -5.50 5.33
C GLN A 502 -2.80 -5.61 3.96
N VAL A 503 -3.10 -6.65 3.19
CA VAL A 503 -2.56 -6.84 1.83
C VAL A 503 -2.95 -5.69 0.90
N GLY A 504 -4.22 -5.24 0.93
CA GLY A 504 -4.70 -4.16 0.06
C GLY A 504 -4.04 -2.81 0.34
N ASN A 505 -3.82 -2.49 1.63
CA ASN A 505 -3.22 -1.24 2.08
C ASN A 505 -1.70 -1.20 1.89
N ALA A 506 -1.02 -2.36 1.93
CA ALA A 506 0.43 -2.42 1.86
C ALA A 506 1.02 -1.80 0.58
N VAL A 507 2.23 -1.26 0.72
CA VAL A 507 3.14 -0.98 -0.39
C VAL A 507 3.78 -2.31 -0.81
N PRO A 508 3.85 -2.63 -2.12
CA PRO A 508 4.55 -3.82 -2.58
C PRO A 508 6.03 -3.80 -2.14
N PRO A 509 6.58 -4.87 -1.54
CA PRO A 509 7.98 -4.90 -1.10
C PRO A 509 8.99 -4.59 -2.20
N LEU A 510 8.79 -5.08 -3.44
CA LEU A 510 9.71 -4.76 -4.55
C LEU A 510 9.67 -3.26 -4.91
N LEU A 511 8.49 -2.61 -4.88
CA LEU A 511 8.41 -1.17 -5.10
C LEU A 511 9.13 -0.40 -3.99
N ALA A 512 8.91 -0.79 -2.73
CA ALA A 512 9.55 -0.16 -1.59
C ALA A 512 11.08 -0.29 -1.63
N GLU A 513 11.59 -1.45 -2.03
CA GLU A 513 13.02 -1.66 -2.21
C GLU A 513 13.61 -0.77 -3.31
N VAL A 514 12.94 -0.66 -4.46
CA VAL A 514 13.38 0.23 -5.54
C VAL A 514 13.48 1.66 -5.04
N LEU A 515 12.45 2.15 -4.33
CA LEU A 515 12.47 3.48 -3.72
C LEU A 515 13.63 3.64 -2.74
N GLY A 516 13.86 2.66 -1.86
CA GLY A 516 14.97 2.66 -0.91
C GLY A 516 16.34 2.67 -1.59
N LYS A 517 16.52 1.88 -2.66
CA LYS A 517 17.75 1.85 -3.46
C LYS A 517 18.00 3.18 -4.17
N THR A 518 16.96 3.80 -4.73
CA THR A 518 17.07 5.15 -5.33
C THR A 518 17.50 6.18 -4.29
N ILE A 519 16.88 6.20 -3.11
CA ILE A 519 17.26 7.12 -2.02
C ILE A 519 18.69 6.85 -1.55
N SER A 520 19.08 5.59 -1.40
CA SER A 520 20.45 5.21 -1.01
C SER A 520 21.47 5.73 -2.01
N LYS A 521 21.24 5.50 -3.31
CA LYS A 521 22.11 6.00 -4.39
C LYS A 521 22.24 7.52 -4.36
N LEU A 522 21.14 8.23 -4.13
CA LEU A 522 21.16 9.70 -4.02
C LEU A 522 21.97 10.16 -2.80
N LEU A 523 21.83 9.50 -1.66
CA LEU A 523 22.62 9.80 -0.46
C LEU A 523 24.10 9.44 -0.64
N ASP A 524 24.42 8.33 -1.32
CA ASP A 524 25.80 7.93 -1.60
C ASP A 524 26.54 9.02 -2.40
N LYS A 525 25.88 9.62 -3.40
CA LYS A 525 26.46 10.71 -4.22
C LYS A 525 26.94 11.94 -3.43
N ILE A 526 26.41 12.17 -2.23
CA ILE A 526 26.69 13.37 -1.42
C ILE A 526 27.41 13.06 -0.10
N ASP A 527 27.57 11.77 0.20
CA ASP A 527 28.37 11.26 1.31
C ASP A 527 29.83 11.02 0.86
N GLU A 528 30.09 10.91 -0.46
CA GLU A 528 31.40 11.00 -1.13
C GLU A 528 31.96 12.43 -1.10
#